data_AF-A0A3C2DZT9-F1
#
_entry.id   AF-A0A3C2DZT9-F1
#
_cell.length_a   1.000
_cell.length_b   1.000
_cell.length_c   1.000
_cell.angle_alpha   90.00
_cell.angle_beta   90.00
_cell.angle_gamma   90.00
#
_symmetry.space_group_name_H-M   'P 1'
#
loop_
_entity.id
_entity.type
_entity.pdbx_description
1 polymer ?
#
loop_
_entity_poly.entity_id
_entity_poly.type
_entity_poly.pdbx_seq_one_letter_code
_entity_poly.pdbx_strand_id
1 'polypeptide(L)'
;IGRARALDRGVVSGLAWVCGDAEAIPLPERCMDAYTIAFGLRNVTHPEAAMAEAYRVLKPGGRFLCLEFSHVVLPVLDRLYDLYSFSVIPALGGAVTGDVESYRYLVESIRRFPTQKALASTMWRAGFERVSYRNLSGGIAALHSAWRI
;
A
#
# COMPACT_ATOMS: atom_id res chain seq x y z
N ILE A 1 11.14 14.42 5.63
CA ILE A 1 11.78 13.09 5.83
C ILE A 1 12.44 12.57 4.55
N GLY A 2 11.69 12.35 3.44
CA GLY A 2 12.27 11.81 2.19
C GLY A 2 13.42 12.66 1.62
N ARG A 3 13.24 13.99 1.53
CA ARG A 3 14.26 14.93 1.06
C ARG A 3 15.55 14.89 1.90
N ALA A 4 15.42 14.85 3.22
CA ALA A 4 16.57 14.74 4.13
C ALA A 4 17.35 13.43 3.89
N ARG A 5 16.65 12.29 3.81
CA ARG A 5 17.29 11.00 3.52
C ARG A 5 18.02 10.96 2.18
N ALA A 6 17.50 11.64 1.15
CA ALA A 6 18.17 11.73 -0.14
C ALA A 6 19.48 12.53 -0.03
N LEU A 7 19.46 13.65 0.70
CA LEU A 7 20.65 14.46 0.98
C LEU A 7 21.69 13.68 1.78
N ASP A 8 21.27 12.96 2.84
CA ASP A 8 22.17 12.13 3.66
C ASP A 8 22.86 11.02 2.85
N ARG A 9 22.22 10.56 1.76
CA ARG A 9 22.74 9.54 0.83
C ARG A 9 23.50 10.13 -0.36
N GLY A 10 23.68 11.45 -0.42
CA GLY A 10 24.36 12.13 -1.53
C GLY A 10 23.57 12.16 -2.85
N VAL A 11 22.27 11.85 -2.83
CA VAL A 11 21.42 11.87 -4.04
C VAL A 11 20.84 13.28 -4.20
N VAL A 12 21.53 14.10 -4.99
CA VAL A 12 21.20 15.53 -5.19
C VAL A 12 20.69 15.87 -6.60
N SER A 13 20.80 14.95 -7.56
CA SER A 13 20.35 15.12 -8.94
C SER A 13 19.48 13.94 -9.40
N GLY A 14 18.70 14.12 -10.47
CA GLY A 14 17.78 13.10 -10.99
C GLY A 14 16.50 12.90 -10.16
N LEU A 15 16.24 13.77 -9.17
CA LEU A 15 15.03 13.76 -8.35
C LEU A 15 14.31 15.11 -8.45
N ALA A 16 12.99 15.05 -8.64
CA ALA A 16 12.10 16.19 -8.50
C ALA A 16 11.15 15.94 -7.33
N TRP A 17 11.02 16.93 -6.45
CA TRP A 17 10.08 16.89 -5.34
C TRP A 17 8.87 17.74 -5.70
N VAL A 18 7.67 17.17 -5.58
CA VAL A 18 6.42 17.85 -5.91
C VAL A 18 5.46 17.65 -4.74
N CYS A 19 4.80 18.73 -4.34
CA CYS A 19 3.67 18.67 -3.42
C CYS A 19 2.40 18.53 -4.28
N GLY A 20 1.60 17.50 -4.02
CA GLY A 20 0.39 17.25 -4.78
C GLY A 20 -0.53 16.28 -4.06
N ASP A 21 -1.80 16.31 -4.44
CA ASP A 21 -2.78 15.34 -4.00
C ASP A 21 -2.64 14.06 -4.83
N ALA A 22 -2.74 12.90 -4.20
CA ALA A 22 -2.72 11.62 -4.91
C ALA A 22 -3.95 11.42 -5.80
N GLU A 23 -5.06 12.11 -5.49
CA GLU A 23 -6.29 12.10 -6.29
C GLU A 23 -6.24 13.12 -7.45
N ALA A 24 -5.28 14.05 -7.45
CA ALA A 24 -5.10 15.07 -8.47
C ALA A 24 -3.61 15.46 -8.59
N ILE A 25 -2.84 14.58 -9.23
CA ILE A 25 -1.40 14.69 -9.33
C ILE A 25 -1.05 15.82 -10.31
N PRO A 26 -0.22 16.80 -9.92
CA PRO A 26 0.13 17.96 -10.75
C PRO A 26 1.19 17.60 -11.82
N LEU A 27 0.87 16.59 -12.64
CA LEU A 27 1.68 16.10 -13.74
C LEU A 27 0.82 15.96 -15.01
N PRO A 28 1.41 16.14 -16.20
CA PRO A 28 0.72 15.87 -17.45
C PRO A 28 0.23 14.42 -17.53
N GLU A 29 -0.79 14.19 -18.36
CA GLU A 29 -1.15 12.81 -18.68
C GLU A 29 -0.02 12.10 -19.42
N ARG A 30 0.08 10.78 -19.25
CA ARG A 30 0.99 9.92 -20.03
C ARG A 30 2.44 10.37 -20.02
N CYS A 31 2.95 10.83 -18.88
CA CYS A 31 4.32 11.32 -18.74
C CYS A 31 5.24 10.38 -17.95
N MET A 32 4.69 9.43 -17.19
CA MET A 32 5.45 8.52 -16.33
C MET A 32 5.53 7.10 -16.88
N ASP A 33 6.72 6.49 -16.78
CA ASP A 33 6.94 5.09 -17.16
C ASP A 33 6.52 4.11 -16.04
N ALA A 34 6.62 4.55 -14.79
CA ALA A 34 6.21 3.78 -13.63
C ALA A 34 5.59 4.65 -12.54
N TYR A 35 4.66 4.07 -11.80
CA TYR A 35 4.04 4.66 -10.63
C TYR A 35 4.18 3.66 -9.47
N THR A 36 4.75 4.12 -8.36
CA THR A 36 4.93 3.30 -7.16
C THR A 36 4.32 3.98 -5.95
N ILE A 37 3.49 3.26 -5.20
CA ILE A 37 2.99 3.68 -3.90
C ILE A 37 3.20 2.56 -2.87
N ALA A 38 3.74 2.90 -1.71
CA ALA A 38 4.02 1.94 -0.65
C ALA A 38 3.46 2.47 0.66
N PHE A 39 2.54 1.72 1.28
CA PHE A 39 1.94 2.04 2.57
C PHE A 39 1.25 3.41 2.63
N GLY A 40 0.79 3.89 1.47
CA GLY A 40 0.22 5.22 1.30
C GLY A 40 -1.23 5.22 0.82
N LEU A 41 -1.65 4.19 0.07
CA LEU A 41 -2.96 4.17 -0.58
C LEU A 41 -4.10 4.13 0.44
N ARG A 42 -3.87 3.46 1.59
CA ARG A 42 -4.83 3.40 2.71
C ARG A 42 -5.13 4.75 3.36
N ASN A 43 -4.28 5.76 3.15
CA ASN A 43 -4.44 7.09 3.72
C ASN A 43 -5.11 8.06 2.75
N VAL A 44 -5.47 7.60 1.54
CA VAL A 44 -6.17 8.40 0.55
C VAL A 44 -7.67 8.27 0.76
N THR A 45 -8.39 9.39 0.68
CA THR A 45 -9.83 9.46 0.93
C THR A 45 -10.60 8.63 -0.10
N HIS A 46 -10.23 8.75 -1.38
CA HIS A 46 -10.82 7.99 -2.48
C HIS A 46 -9.73 7.20 -3.24
N PRO A 47 -9.42 5.96 -2.82
CA PRO A 47 -8.41 5.13 -3.46
C PRO A 47 -8.68 4.90 -4.96
N GLU A 48 -9.96 4.80 -5.35
CA GLU A 48 -10.38 4.67 -6.75
C GLU A 48 -9.94 5.88 -7.60
N ALA A 49 -10.11 7.10 -7.06
CA ALA A 49 -9.69 8.33 -7.73
C ALA A 49 -8.16 8.39 -7.85
N ALA A 50 -7.43 8.01 -6.80
CA ALA A 50 -5.97 7.93 -6.85
C ALA A 50 -5.47 6.90 -7.87
N MET A 51 -6.16 5.77 -8.04
CA MET A 51 -5.82 4.76 -9.05
C MET A 51 -6.14 5.25 -10.47
N ALA A 52 -7.26 5.95 -10.67
CA ALA A 52 -7.57 6.59 -11.94
C ALA A 52 -6.53 7.67 -12.30
N GLU A 53 -6.07 8.42 -11.30
CA GLU A 53 -5.06 9.45 -11.48
C GLU A 53 -3.67 8.85 -11.76
N ALA A 54 -3.32 7.76 -11.09
CA ALA A 54 -2.14 6.97 -11.42
C ALA A 54 -2.20 6.43 -12.86
N TYR A 55 -3.37 5.99 -13.32
CA TYR A 55 -3.57 5.58 -14.71
C TYR A 55 -3.39 6.74 -15.69
N ARG A 56 -3.95 7.92 -15.38
CA ARG A 56 -3.83 9.14 -16.20
C ARG A 56 -2.39 9.54 -16.45
N VAL A 57 -1.54 9.54 -15.41
CA VAL A 57 -0.14 9.98 -15.54
C VAL A 57 0.78 8.95 -16.20
N LEU A 58 0.41 7.67 -16.21
CA LEU A 58 1.21 6.60 -16.82
C LEU A 58 1.15 6.64 -18.35
N LYS A 59 2.27 6.37 -19.02
CA LYS A 59 2.35 6.14 -20.48
C LYS A 59 1.71 4.80 -20.88
N PRO A 60 1.37 4.59 -22.17
CA PRO A 60 1.04 3.25 -22.66
C PRO A 60 2.27 2.35 -22.45
N GLY A 61 2.06 1.14 -21.93
CA GLY A 61 3.11 0.25 -21.44
C GLY A 61 3.64 0.61 -20.04
N GLY A 62 3.12 1.67 -19.40
CA GLY A 62 3.54 2.09 -18.07
C GLY A 62 3.05 1.15 -16.98
N ARG A 63 3.82 1.05 -15.88
CA ARG A 63 3.56 0.07 -14.81
C ARG A 63 3.14 0.74 -13.50
N PHE A 64 2.05 0.25 -12.92
CA PHE A 64 1.61 0.61 -11.58
C PHE A 64 1.98 -0.48 -10.57
N LEU A 65 2.57 -0.07 -9.45
CA LEU A 65 2.98 -0.93 -8.34
C LEU A 65 2.46 -0.36 -7.03
N CYS A 66 1.65 -1.15 -6.31
CA CYS A 66 1.11 -0.78 -5.01
C CYS A 66 1.53 -1.83 -3.98
N LEU A 67 2.29 -1.42 -2.98
CA LEU A 67 2.62 -2.22 -1.81
C LEU A 67 1.77 -1.74 -0.64
N GLU A 68 0.92 -2.61 -0.12
CA GLU A 68 0.04 -2.25 0.99
C GLU A 68 -0.22 -3.44 1.92
N PHE A 69 -0.70 -3.16 3.14
CA PHE A 69 -1.21 -4.21 4.01
C PHE A 69 -2.40 -4.92 3.37
N SER A 70 -2.54 -6.22 3.65
CA SER A 70 -3.65 -7.00 3.13
C SER A 70 -4.04 -8.11 4.09
N HIS A 71 -5.00 -8.92 3.67
CA HIS A 71 -5.57 -9.97 4.50
C HIS A 71 -4.63 -11.17 4.57
N VAL A 72 -4.40 -11.68 5.78
CA VAL A 72 -3.61 -12.89 6.00
C VAL A 72 -4.30 -14.07 5.30
N VAL A 73 -3.56 -14.77 4.45
CA VAL A 73 -4.12 -15.84 3.59
C VAL A 73 -4.04 -17.21 4.26
N LEU A 74 -3.34 -17.32 5.39
CA LEU A 74 -3.17 -18.57 6.14
C LEU A 74 -4.22 -18.67 7.25
N PRO A 75 -5.24 -19.54 7.14
CA PRO A 75 -6.31 -19.66 8.14
C PRO A 75 -5.82 -20.21 9.50
N VAL A 76 -4.70 -20.93 9.51
CA VAL A 76 -4.04 -21.35 10.76
C VAL A 76 -3.37 -20.16 11.43
N LEU A 77 -2.74 -19.27 10.65
CA LEU A 77 -2.12 -18.07 11.20
C LEU A 77 -3.18 -17.12 11.73
N ASP A 78 -4.31 -16.96 11.03
CA ASP A 78 -5.44 -16.15 11.48
C ASP A 78 -6.00 -16.63 12.84
N ARG A 79 -6.20 -17.94 13.01
CA ARG A 79 -6.64 -18.52 14.30
C ARG A 79 -5.58 -18.49 15.40
N LEU A 80 -4.33 -18.81 15.08
CA LEU A 80 -3.22 -18.73 16.05
C LEU A 80 -3.01 -17.27 16.47
N TYR A 81 -3.20 -16.33 15.56
CA TYR A 81 -3.02 -14.90 15.75
C TYR A 81 -4.20 -14.27 16.50
N ASP A 82 -5.44 -14.68 16.23
CA ASP A 82 -6.59 -14.31 17.06
C ASP A 82 -6.39 -14.84 18.49
N LEU A 83 -5.98 -16.11 18.66
CA LEU A 83 -5.71 -16.69 19.97
C LEU A 83 -4.54 -15.99 20.69
N TYR A 84 -3.46 -15.69 19.97
CA TYR A 84 -2.31 -14.96 20.51
C TYR A 84 -2.65 -13.50 20.83
N SER A 85 -3.45 -12.81 20.00
CA SER A 85 -3.85 -11.42 20.24
C SER A 85 -4.83 -11.29 21.42
N PHE A 86 -5.75 -12.24 21.61
CA PHE A 86 -6.68 -12.25 22.74
C PHE A 86 -6.03 -12.66 24.05
N SER A 87 -5.03 -13.56 24.04
CA SER A 87 -4.47 -14.13 25.28
C SER A 87 -3.09 -13.59 25.66
N VAL A 88 -2.25 -13.23 24.69
CA VAL A 88 -0.83 -12.92 24.94
C VAL A 88 -0.55 -11.42 24.91
N ILE A 89 -1.19 -10.65 24.04
CA ILE A 89 -1.00 -9.18 23.96
C ILE A 89 -1.46 -8.44 25.23
N PRO A 90 -2.59 -8.76 25.88
CA PRO A 90 -2.98 -8.10 27.12
C PRO A 90 -2.00 -8.38 28.27
N ALA A 91 -1.44 -9.59 28.31
CA ALA A 91 -0.53 -10.03 29.36
C ALA A 91 0.90 -9.49 29.20
N LEU A 92 1.42 -9.41 27.97
CA LEU A 92 2.75 -8.84 27.68
C LEU A 92 2.74 -7.31 27.51
N GLY A 93 1.64 -6.74 27.04
CA GLY A 93 1.46 -5.30 26.87
C GLY A 93 1.48 -4.51 28.18
N GLY A 94 1.04 -5.15 29.28
CA GLY A 94 1.17 -4.59 30.63
C GLY A 94 2.57 -4.70 31.22
N ALA A 95 3.45 -5.55 30.67
CA ALA A 95 4.72 -5.91 31.30
C ALA A 95 5.99 -5.44 30.56
N VAL A 96 5.96 -5.23 29.23
CA VAL A 96 7.22 -5.07 28.46
C VAL A 96 7.26 -3.92 27.44
N THR A 97 6.18 -3.59 26.72
CA THR A 97 6.31 -2.72 25.53
C THR A 97 5.49 -1.44 25.51
N GLY A 98 4.54 -1.23 26.44
CA GLY A 98 3.80 0.04 26.57
C GLY A 98 2.96 0.48 25.35
N ASP A 99 2.94 -0.29 24.27
CA ASP A 99 2.35 0.12 22.99
C ASP A 99 1.37 -0.94 22.46
N VAL A 100 0.39 -1.29 23.29
CA VAL A 100 -0.75 -2.14 22.92
C VAL A 100 -1.57 -1.49 21.79
N GLU A 101 -1.53 -0.16 21.71
CA GLU A 101 -2.33 0.63 20.78
C GLU A 101 -1.82 0.50 19.34
N SER A 102 -0.51 0.57 19.09
CA SER A 102 0.06 0.36 17.75
C SER A 102 -0.24 -1.03 17.17
N TYR A 103 -0.24 -2.07 18.01
CA TYR A 103 -0.58 -3.43 17.57
C TYR A 103 -2.08 -3.56 17.27
N ARG A 104 -2.95 -3.01 18.11
CA ARG A 104 -4.40 -2.98 17.84
C ARG A 104 -4.70 -2.21 16.56
N TYR A 105 -4.04 -1.07 16.35
CA TYR A 105 -4.15 -0.28 15.12
C TYR A 105 -3.71 -1.08 13.89
N LEU A 106 -2.60 -1.82 13.95
CA LEU A 106 -2.17 -2.69 12.86
C LEU A 106 -3.25 -3.71 12.50
N VAL A 107 -3.83 -4.39 13.50
CA VAL A 107 -4.88 -5.39 13.30
C VAL A 107 -6.16 -4.77 12.73
N GLU A 108 -6.60 -3.64 13.29
CA GLU A 108 -7.77 -2.92 12.78
C GLU A 108 -7.55 -2.40 11.36
N SER A 109 -6.34 -1.93 11.05
CA SER A 109 -5.98 -1.44 9.71
C SER A 109 -6.02 -2.56 8.66
N ILE A 110 -5.59 -3.78 9.02
CA ILE A 110 -5.67 -4.97 8.16
C ILE A 110 -7.14 -5.32 7.87
N ARG A 111 -8.02 -5.27 8.88
CA ARG A 111 -9.44 -5.61 8.72
C ARG A 111 -10.22 -4.61 7.86
N ARG A 112 -9.87 -3.32 7.92
CA ARG A 112 -10.58 -2.25 7.18
C ARG A 112 -10.13 -2.14 5.71
N PHE A 113 -8.94 -2.63 5.37
CA PHE A 113 -8.40 -2.47 4.03
C PHE A 113 -8.97 -3.53 3.04
N PRO A 114 -9.13 -3.20 1.74
CA PRO A 114 -9.63 -4.16 0.76
C PRO A 114 -8.80 -5.45 0.72
N THR A 115 -9.48 -6.57 0.46
CA THR A 115 -8.79 -7.84 0.16
C THR A 115 -7.95 -7.70 -1.10
N GLN A 116 -6.97 -8.59 -1.27
CA GLN A 116 -6.10 -8.60 -2.44
C GLN A 116 -6.91 -8.61 -3.76
N LYS A 117 -7.96 -9.43 -3.80
CA LYS A 117 -8.86 -9.54 -4.97
C LYS A 117 -9.70 -8.27 -5.16
N ALA A 118 -10.22 -7.68 -4.09
CA ALA A 118 -11.00 -6.45 -4.17
C ALA A 118 -10.15 -5.29 -4.71
N LEU A 119 -8.92 -5.12 -4.19
CA LEU A 119 -8.00 -4.09 -4.69
C LEU A 119 -7.63 -4.34 -6.16
N ALA A 120 -7.34 -5.59 -6.53
CA ALA A 120 -7.09 -5.94 -7.93
C ALA A 120 -8.29 -5.63 -8.84
N SER A 121 -9.52 -5.88 -8.37
CA SER A 121 -10.73 -5.54 -9.11
C SER A 121 -10.93 -4.03 -9.26
N THR A 122 -10.55 -3.24 -8.26
CA THR A 122 -10.54 -1.78 -8.38
C THR A 122 -9.52 -1.30 -9.41
N MET A 123 -8.31 -1.88 -9.44
CA MET A 123 -7.32 -1.54 -10.47
C MET A 123 -7.85 -1.85 -11.88
N TRP A 124 -8.52 -2.99 -12.07
CA TRP A 124 -9.19 -3.32 -13.34
C TRP A 124 -10.24 -2.27 -13.71
N ARG A 125 -11.08 -1.84 -12.77
CA ARG A 125 -12.11 -0.80 -13.02
C ARG A 125 -11.52 0.56 -13.35
N ALA A 126 -10.33 0.88 -12.84
CA ALA A 126 -9.59 2.09 -13.17
C ALA A 126 -8.96 2.05 -14.58
N GLY A 127 -9.10 0.93 -15.32
CA GLY A 127 -8.60 0.76 -16.68
C GLY A 127 -7.26 0.02 -16.78
N PHE A 128 -6.68 -0.43 -15.66
CA PHE A 128 -5.46 -1.21 -15.72
C PHE A 128 -5.70 -2.63 -16.23
N GLU A 129 -4.71 -3.15 -16.96
CA GLU A 129 -4.68 -4.52 -17.46
C GLU A 129 -3.57 -5.35 -16.82
N ARG A 130 -3.61 -6.66 -17.04
CA ARG A 130 -2.63 -7.64 -16.51
C ARG A 130 -2.41 -7.47 -14.99
N VAL A 131 -3.50 -7.19 -14.27
CA VAL A 131 -3.46 -6.99 -12.82
C VAL A 131 -3.12 -8.31 -12.15
N SER A 132 -2.11 -8.26 -11.28
CA SER A 132 -1.66 -9.39 -10.46
C SER A 132 -1.28 -8.89 -9.09
N TYR A 133 -1.24 -9.80 -8.11
CA TYR A 133 -0.72 -9.50 -6.78
C TYR A 133 0.14 -10.64 -6.27
N ARG A 134 1.11 -10.30 -5.42
CA ARG A 134 1.95 -11.27 -4.72
C ARG A 134 1.88 -11.01 -3.22
N ASN A 135 1.50 -12.04 -2.47
CA ASN A 135 1.49 -11.98 -1.02
C ASN A 135 2.91 -12.00 -0.46
N LEU A 136 3.12 -11.18 0.57
CA LEU A 136 4.35 -11.10 1.35
C LEU A 136 4.01 -11.49 2.79
N SER A 137 4.93 -12.20 3.44
CA SER A 137 4.81 -12.60 4.85
C SER A 137 3.47 -13.27 5.17
N GLY A 138 3.04 -14.23 4.35
CA GLY A 138 1.78 -14.95 4.57
C GLY A 138 0.50 -14.14 4.30
N GLY A 139 0.61 -12.96 3.68
CA GLY A 139 -0.54 -12.11 3.32
C GLY A 139 -0.66 -10.83 4.12
N ILE A 140 0.19 -10.63 5.15
CA ILE A 140 0.23 -9.38 5.94
C ILE A 140 0.37 -8.16 5.02
N ALA A 141 1.21 -8.26 4.00
CA ALA A 141 1.30 -7.27 2.94
C ALA A 141 1.13 -7.96 1.58
N ALA A 142 0.69 -7.20 0.59
CA ALA A 142 0.63 -7.63 -0.79
C ALA A 142 1.23 -6.57 -1.71
N LEU A 143 1.97 -7.03 -2.72
CA LEU A 143 2.42 -6.19 -3.83
C LEU A 143 1.50 -6.42 -5.02
N HIS A 144 0.67 -5.44 -5.32
CA HIS A 144 -0.14 -5.39 -6.53
C HIS A 144 0.65 -4.75 -7.67
N SER A 145 0.52 -5.34 -8.85
CA SER A 145 1.16 -4.88 -10.09
C SER A 145 0.14 -4.88 -11.20
N ALA A 146 0.12 -3.82 -11.99
CA ALA A 146 -0.70 -3.73 -13.19
C ALA A 146 -0.06 -2.86 -14.27
N TRP A 147 -0.61 -2.94 -15.47
CA TRP A 147 -0.09 -2.25 -16.65
C TRP A 147 -1.16 -1.34 -17.24
N ARG A 148 -0.76 -0.16 -17.72
CA ARG A 148 -1.57 0.65 -18.62
C ARG A 148 -1.26 0.24 -20.04
N ILE A 149 -2.17 -0.45 -20.72
CA ILE A 149 -1.98 -0.94 -22.10
C ILE A 149 -3.02 -0.30 -23.00
#